data_AF-A0A9N9JQF6-F1
#
_entry.id   AF-A0A9N9JQF6-F1
#
_cell.length_a   1.000
_cell.length_b   1.000
_cell.length_c   1.000
_cell.angle_alpha   90.00
_cell.angle_beta   90.00
_cell.angle_gamma   90.00
#
_symmetry.space_group_name_H-M   'P 1'
#
loop_
_entity.id
_entity.type
_entity.pdbx_description
1 polymer ?
#
loop_
_entity_poly.entity_id
_entity_poly.type
_entity_poly.pdbx_seq_one_letter_code
_entity_poly.pdbx_strand_id
1 'polypeptide(L)'
;AVSGDGIIFEIINGLLSRKDAKDIKIPIGVIPAGTGNALNICLHGEATGTNVQQSVLTIIKGIPMDIDVCSVSQGNNCYFSFLSQTYGMVADCDIETENMRCLGDTRFAIGLFR
;
A
#
# COMPACT_ATOMS: atom_id res chain seq x y z
N ALA A 1 -9.45 3.67 3.03
CA ALA A 1 -8.56 3.91 4.18
C ALA A 1 -7.84 5.24 4.01
N VAL A 2 -7.58 5.94 5.11
CA VAL A 2 -6.78 7.18 5.14
C VAL A 2 -5.47 6.84 5.84
N SER A 3 -4.45 6.46 5.08
CA SER A 3 -3.15 6.03 5.60
C SER A 3 -2.14 5.84 4.45
N GLY A 4 -1.02 5.17 4.72
CA GLY A 4 -0.13 4.62 3.70
C GLY A 4 -0.47 3.18 3.30
N ASP A 5 0.39 2.59 2.48
CA ASP A 5 0.21 1.25 1.88
C ASP A 5 0.07 0.13 2.92
N GLY A 6 0.69 0.27 4.11
CA GLY A 6 0.63 -0.73 5.18
C GLY A 6 -0.78 -1.01 5.71
N ILE A 7 -1.63 0.02 5.85
CA ILE A 7 -3.02 -0.20 6.27
C ILE A 7 -3.85 -0.86 5.17
N ILE A 8 -3.54 -0.57 3.90
CA ILE A 8 -4.19 -1.26 2.77
C ILE A 8 -3.81 -2.74 2.77
N PHE A 9 -2.55 -3.05 3.08
CA PHE A 9 -2.08 -4.43 3.25
C PHE A 9 -2.87 -5.18 4.33
N GLU A 10 -3.06 -4.57 5.50
CA GLU A 10 -3.84 -5.18 6.59
C GLU A 10 -5.30 -5.40 6.19
N ILE A 11 -5.93 -4.43 5.52
CA ILE A 11 -7.32 -4.56 5.05
C ILE A 11 -7.45 -5.71 4.06
N ILE A 12 -6.56 -5.79 3.06
CA ILE A 12 -6.62 -6.84 2.03
C ILE A 12 -6.41 -8.21 2.67
N ASN A 13 -5.41 -8.38 3.53
CA ASN A 13 -5.16 -9.65 4.21
C ASN A 13 -6.34 -10.03 5.12
N GLY A 14 -6.93 -9.07 5.83
CA GLY A 14 -8.10 -9.29 6.68
C GLY A 14 -9.36 -9.66 5.90
N LEU A 15 -9.56 -9.14 4.70
CA LEU A 15 -10.68 -9.53 3.82
C LEU A 15 -10.45 -10.92 3.22
N LEU A 16 -9.25 -11.18 2.72
CA LEU A 16 -8.91 -12.44 2.05
C LEU A 16 -8.69 -13.62 3.00
N SER A 17 -8.47 -13.38 4.30
CA SER A 17 -8.41 -14.44 5.32
C SER A 17 -9.78 -15.01 5.70
N ARG A 18 -10.87 -14.41 5.24
CA ARG A 18 -12.24 -14.83 5.58
C ARG A 18 -12.69 -16.02 4.75
N LYS A 19 -13.62 -16.80 5.29
CA LYS A 19 -14.22 -17.95 4.58
C LYS A 19 -15.05 -17.53 3.36
N ASP A 20 -15.64 -16.33 3.40
CA ASP A 20 -16.48 -15.73 2.36
C ASP A 20 -15.69 -14.80 1.41
N ALA A 21 -14.35 -14.84 1.42
CA ALA A 21 -13.50 -13.92 0.67
C ALA A 21 -13.83 -13.82 -0.83
N LYS A 22 -14.29 -14.91 -1.46
CA LYS A 22 -14.66 -14.94 -2.88
C LYS A 22 -15.94 -14.17 -3.21
N ASP A 23 -16.81 -13.99 -2.23
CA ASP A 23 -18.11 -13.35 -2.40
C ASP A 23 -18.06 -11.84 -2.07
N ILE A 24 -16.99 -11.40 -1.41
CA ILE A 24 -16.78 -10.00 -1.04
C ILE A 24 -16.35 -9.19 -2.26
N LYS A 25 -17.20 -8.25 -2.69
CA LYS A 25 -16.94 -7.31 -3.78
C LYS A 25 -16.91 -5.86 -3.31
N ILE A 26 -16.39 -5.62 -2.11
CA ILE A 26 -16.35 -4.28 -1.50
C ILE A 26 -15.17 -3.50 -2.10
N PRO A 27 -15.41 -2.40 -2.85
CA PRO A 27 -14.31 -1.59 -3.37
C PRO A 27 -13.59 -0.85 -2.24
N ILE A 28 -12.27 -0.78 -2.32
CA ILE A 28 -11.44 -0.09 -1.32
C ILE A 28 -10.98 1.25 -1.88
N GLY A 29 -11.47 2.35 -1.30
CA GLY A 29 -10.95 3.68 -1.58
C GLY A 29 -9.67 3.96 -0.80
N VAL A 30 -8.67 4.55 -1.44
CA VAL A 30 -7.37 4.90 -0.82
C VAL A 30 -7.21 6.40 -0.79
N ILE A 31 -6.88 6.96 0.38
CA ILE A 31 -6.56 8.38 0.56
C ILE A 31 -5.15 8.43 1.17
N PRO A 32 -4.19 9.08 0.49
CA PRO A 32 -2.80 9.10 0.93
C PRO A 32 -2.66 9.93 2.20
N ALA A 33 -2.20 9.30 3.28
CA ALA A 33 -1.91 9.98 4.55
C ALA A 33 -0.70 9.38 5.28
N GLY A 34 0.03 8.47 4.64
CA GLY A 34 1.27 7.92 5.16
C GLY A 34 2.51 8.51 4.48
N THR A 35 3.67 7.99 4.85
CA THR A 35 4.97 8.25 4.20
C THR A 35 5.26 7.30 3.03
N GLY A 36 4.43 6.28 2.84
CA GLY A 36 4.48 5.37 1.69
C GLY A 36 3.07 5.27 1.11
N ASN A 37 2.85 5.91 -0.04
CA ASN A 37 1.55 5.95 -0.72
C ASN A 37 1.68 5.48 -2.17
N ALA A 38 2.54 4.50 -2.41
CA ALA A 38 2.87 4.03 -3.75
C ALA A 38 1.63 3.50 -4.49
N LEU A 39 0.68 2.86 -3.79
CA LEU A 39 -0.59 2.47 -4.42
C LEU A 39 -1.35 3.68 -4.96
N ASN A 40 -1.47 4.75 -4.17
CA ASN A 40 -2.20 5.93 -4.59
C ASN A 40 -1.50 6.66 -5.76
N ILE A 41 -0.16 6.60 -5.79
CA ILE A 41 0.66 7.07 -6.91
C ILE A 41 0.43 6.21 -8.17
N CYS A 42 0.38 4.89 -8.05
CA CYS A 42 0.06 4.01 -9.20
C CYS A 42 -1.34 4.31 -9.78
N LEU A 43 -2.32 4.62 -8.93
CA LEU A 43 -3.70 4.90 -9.35
C LEU A 43 -3.88 6.28 -10.00
N HIS A 44 -3.18 7.30 -9.52
CA HIS A 44 -3.41 8.70 -9.91
C HIS A 44 -2.23 9.34 -10.65
N GLY A 45 -1.11 8.63 -10.79
CA GLY A 45 0.15 9.13 -11.34
C GLY A 45 0.95 9.98 -10.34
N GLU A 46 2.25 10.10 -10.57
CA GLU A 46 3.21 10.80 -9.68
C GLU A 46 2.79 12.24 -9.36
N ALA A 47 2.31 12.99 -10.37
CA ALA A 47 1.94 14.39 -10.21
C ALA A 47 0.72 14.61 -9.29
N THR A 48 -0.15 13.61 -9.12
CA THR A 48 -1.39 13.77 -8.33
C THR A 48 -1.59 12.70 -7.25
N GLY A 49 -0.69 11.72 -7.16
CA GLY A 49 -0.72 10.61 -6.23
C GLY A 49 -0.54 10.99 -4.75
N THR A 50 -0.15 12.22 -4.45
CA THR A 50 -0.10 12.75 -3.08
C THR A 50 -1.25 13.72 -2.79
N ASN A 51 -2.10 14.02 -3.78
CA ASN A 51 -3.20 14.96 -3.65
C ASN A 51 -4.44 14.26 -3.04
N VAL A 52 -4.72 14.60 -1.79
CA VAL A 52 -5.86 14.07 -1.03
C VAL A 52 -7.20 14.37 -1.70
N GLN A 53 -7.38 15.58 -2.22
CA GLN A 53 -8.62 16.00 -2.86
C GLN A 53 -8.90 15.19 -4.14
N GLN A 54 -7.85 14.86 -4.90
CA GLN A 54 -7.96 14.02 -6.09
C GLN A 54 -8.41 12.60 -5.73
N SER A 55 -7.79 11.98 -4.73
CA SER A 55 -8.19 10.65 -4.25
C SER A 55 -9.65 10.64 -3.76
N VAL A 56 -10.06 11.65 -2.99
CA VAL A 56 -11.45 11.80 -2.52
C VAL A 56 -12.41 11.92 -3.70
N LEU A 57 -12.08 12.74 -4.71
CA LEU A 57 -12.91 12.89 -5.91
C LEU A 57 -13.05 11.57 -6.68
N THR A 58 -11.97 10.81 -6.84
CA THR A 58 -12.02 9.50 -7.51
C THR A 58 -12.91 8.51 -6.75
N ILE A 59 -12.84 8.52 -5.41
CA ILE A 59 -13.72 7.69 -4.56
C ILE A 59 -15.18 8.10 -4.73
N ILE A 60 -15.49 9.41 -4.70
CA ILE A 60 -16.86 9.92 -4.88
C ILE A 60 -17.43 9.56 -6.26
N LYS A 61 -16.59 9.58 -7.31
CA LYS A 61 -17.00 9.14 -8.66
C LYS A 61 -17.42 7.68 -8.71
N GLY A 62 -16.95 6.85 -7.76
CA GLY A 62 -17.49 5.51 -7.53
C GLY A 62 -17.27 4.52 -8.67
N ILE A 63 -16.22 4.69 -9.46
CA ILE A 63 -15.87 3.77 -10.55
C ILE A 63 -14.82 2.78 -10.01
N PRO A 64 -15.20 1.53 -9.70
CA PRO A 64 -14.25 0.54 -9.19
C PRO A 64 -13.30 0.07 -10.30
N MET A 65 -12.12 -0.37 -9.89
CA MET A 65 -11.09 -0.98 -10.72
C MET A 65 -10.62 -2.27 -10.06
N ASP A 66 -10.49 -3.33 -10.85
CA ASP A 66 -9.90 -4.57 -10.37
C ASP A 66 -8.38 -4.41 -10.25
N ILE A 67 -7.81 -4.88 -9.13
CA ILE A 67 -6.38 -4.84 -8.86
C ILE A 67 -5.90 -6.27 -8.63
N ASP A 68 -4.77 -6.61 -9.23
CA ASP A 68 -4.14 -7.92 -9.04
C ASP A 68 -3.55 -8.05 -7.64
N VAL A 69 -3.71 -9.23 -7.05
CA VAL A 69 -3.14 -9.59 -5.74
C VAL A 69 -2.32 -10.87 -5.89
N CYS A 70 -1.12 -10.87 -5.32
CA CYS A 70 -0.20 -11.98 -5.29
C CYS A 70 -0.25 -12.70 -3.94
N SER A 71 -0.43 -14.02 -3.94
CA SER A 71 -0.30 -14.85 -2.74
C SER A 71 1.16 -15.25 -2.52
N VAL A 72 1.70 -14.95 -1.34
CA VAL A 72 3.07 -15.27 -0.92
C VAL A 72 3.01 -16.33 0.17
N SER A 73 3.56 -17.51 -0.10
CA SER A 73 3.62 -18.60 0.88
C SER A 73 4.96 -18.60 1.60
N GLN A 74 4.93 -18.58 2.94
CA GLN A 74 6.12 -18.63 3.80
C GLN A 74 5.91 -19.69 4.90
N GLY A 75 6.50 -20.87 4.68
CA GLY A 75 6.27 -22.02 5.57
C GLY A 75 4.79 -22.39 5.61
N ASN A 76 4.19 -22.29 6.80
CA ASN A 76 2.76 -22.59 7.01
C ASN A 76 1.84 -21.37 6.84
N ASN A 77 2.39 -20.18 6.59
CA ASN A 77 1.62 -18.95 6.46
C ASN A 77 1.46 -18.56 4.98
N CYS A 78 0.33 -17.96 4.65
CA CYS A 78 0.07 -17.36 3.35
C CYS A 78 -0.32 -15.89 3.55
N TYR A 79 0.36 -15.01 2.83
CA TYR A 79 0.14 -13.56 2.86
C TYR A 79 -0.31 -13.08 1.48
N PHE A 80 -1.04 -11.97 1.44
CA PHE A 80 -1.49 -11.34 0.20
C PHE A 80 -0.79 -10.00 0.00
N SER A 81 -0.08 -9.87 -1.11
CA SER A 81 0.62 -8.64 -1.52
C SER A 81 -0.06 -8.04 -2.75
N PHE A 82 -0.17 -6.71 -2.82
CA PHE A 82 -0.80 -5.99 -3.93
C PHE A 82 0.15 -5.02 -4.65
N LEU A 83 1.37 -4.81 -4.14
CA LEU A 83 2.27 -3.77 -4.64
C LEU A 83 3.67 -4.31 -4.94
N SER A 84 4.45 -4.57 -3.90
CA SER A 84 5.84 -5.01 -4.04
C SER A 84 6.21 -6.01 -2.95
N GLN A 85 7.21 -6.84 -3.26
CA GLN A 85 7.90 -7.70 -2.31
C GLN A 85 9.38 -7.43 -2.48
N THR A 86 10.04 -7.00 -1.42
CA THR A 86 11.45 -6.58 -1.44
C THR A 86 12.28 -7.49 -0.54
N TYR A 87 13.54 -7.71 -0.91
CA TYR A 87 14.51 -8.47 -0.13
C TYR A 87 15.91 -7.86 -0.27
N GLY A 88 16.80 -8.17 0.67
CA GLY A 88 18.16 -7.63 0.71
C GLY A 88 18.17 -6.13 0.97
N MET A 89 19.07 -5.41 0.30
CA MET A 89 19.35 -3.99 0.56
C MET A 89 18.11 -3.09 0.62
N VAL A 90 17.14 -3.30 -0.27
CA VAL A 90 15.91 -2.47 -0.29
C VAL A 90 15.07 -2.71 0.97
N ALA A 91 14.94 -3.97 1.40
CA ALA A 91 14.21 -4.31 2.61
C ALA A 91 14.95 -3.83 3.87
N ASP A 92 16.28 -3.92 3.89
CA ASP A 92 17.10 -3.44 4.99
C ASP A 92 16.98 -1.91 5.14
N CYS A 93 17.02 -1.17 4.03
CA CYS A 93 16.79 0.29 4.01
C CYS A 93 15.41 0.65 4.58
N ASP A 94 14.36 -0.09 4.21
CA ASP A 94 13.01 0.15 4.72
C ASP A 94 12.94 -0.05 6.24
N ILE A 95 13.56 -1.11 6.77
CA ILE A 95 13.57 -1.41 8.21
C ILE A 95 14.40 -0.38 8.98
N GLU A 96 15.61 -0.08 8.52
CA GLU A 96 16.54 0.81 9.22
C GLU A 96 16.04 2.26 9.28
N THR A 97 15.21 2.66 8.32
CA THR A 97 14.68 4.02 8.23
C THR A 97 13.33 4.21 8.94
N GLU A 98 12.83 3.19 9.66
CA GLU A 98 11.57 3.28 10.43
C GLU A 98 11.61 4.31 11.55
N ASN A 99 12.76 4.49 12.20
CA ASN A 99 12.96 5.52 13.22
C ASN A 99 12.97 6.96 12.63
N MET A 100 13.06 7.09 11.30
CA MET A 100 13.12 8.37 10.58
C MET A 100 11.80 8.73 9.89
N ARG A 101 10.65 8.20 10.35
CA ARG A 101 9.32 8.51 9.81
C ARG A 101 9.00 10.01 9.77
N CYS A 102 9.57 10.81 10.67
CA CYS A 102 9.40 12.27 10.65
C CYS A 102 9.98 12.95 9.40
N LEU A 103 10.90 12.30 8.68
CA LEU A 103 11.50 12.80 7.43
C LEU A 103 10.63 12.54 6.19
N GLY A 104 9.48 11.88 6.34
CA GLY A 104 8.63 11.54 5.20
C GLY A 104 9.37 10.66 4.18
N ASP A 105 9.14 10.92 2.91
CA ASP A 105 9.70 10.17 1.79
C ASP A 105 11.23 10.28 1.69
N THR A 106 11.83 11.33 2.25
CA THR A 106 13.29 11.53 2.26
C THR A 106 14.03 10.41 3.00
N ARG A 107 13.35 9.71 3.92
CA ARG A 107 13.94 8.59 4.66
C ARG A 107 14.46 7.48 3.74
N PHE A 108 13.77 7.21 2.63
CA PHE A 108 14.14 6.14 1.69
C PHE A 108 15.44 6.46 0.95
N ALA A 109 15.63 7.73 0.58
CA ALA A 109 16.88 8.19 -0.02
C ALA A 109 18.05 8.07 0.97
N ILE A 110 17.85 8.44 2.24
CA ILE A 110 18.88 8.32 3.28
C ILE A 110 19.25 6.85 3.52
N GLY A 111 18.27 5.95 3.57
CA GLY A 111 18.52 4.51 3.73
C GLY A 111 19.43 3.96 2.63
N LEU A 112 19.21 4.36 1.38
CA LEU A 112 20.00 3.89 0.23
C LEU A 112 21.48 4.33 0.29
N PHE A 113 21.78 5.49 0.88
CA PHE A 113 23.12 6.07 0.92
C PHE A 113 23.89 5.76 2.22
N ARG A 114 23.30 5.00 3.15
CA ARG A 114 23.98 4.51 4.36
C ARG A 114 24.51 3.10 4.12
#